data_AF-A0A4Q4BQ92-F1
#
_entry.id   AF-A0A4Q4BQ92-F1
#
_cell.length_a   1.000
_cell.length_b   1.000
_cell.length_c   1.000
_cell.angle_alpha   90.00
_cell.angle_beta   90.00
_cell.angle_gamma   90.00
#
_symmetry.space_group_name_H-M   'P 1'
#
loop_
_entity.id
_entity.type
_entity.pdbx_description
1 polymer ?
#
loop_
_entity_poly.entity_id
_entity_poly.type
_entity_poly.pdbx_seq_one_letter_code
_entity_poly.pdbx_strand_id
1 'polypeptide(L)'
;WNYLAAWAWAEKNGQDPQAFVKALFEHVPVLDKGARDSTTTFAQRGIGDVLLAWENEAYLALNELGDDQFDIVVPSVSVLAEPPVALVEANIKTDEQRKLAEGYLNFLYTPEAQAIIFKDYYRGWDTSKAAAEDVARFPQLELRDIASFGGWKDVQAKHFADGGIFDQIYVPK
;
A
#
# COMPACT_ATOMS: atom_id res chain seq x y z
N TRP A 1 2.80 3.37 4.36
CA TRP A 1 3.52 2.41 3.50
C TRP A 1 4.46 3.09 2.52
N ASN A 2 4.01 3.93 1.56
CA ASN A 2 4.90 4.61 0.59
C ASN A 2 6.08 5.36 1.22
N TYR A 3 5.82 6.11 2.31
CA TYR A 3 6.87 6.74 3.13
C TYR A 3 7.97 5.73 3.55
N LEU A 4 7.57 4.54 4.03
CA LEU A 4 8.48 3.51 4.51
C LEU A 4 9.20 2.80 3.35
N ALA A 5 8.59 2.71 2.17
CA ALA A 5 9.25 2.21 0.98
C ALA A 5 10.39 3.15 0.54
N ALA A 6 10.16 4.47 0.56
CA ALA A 6 11.19 5.47 0.30
C ALA A 6 12.30 5.43 1.37
N TRP A 7 11.92 5.25 2.63
CA TRP A 7 12.85 5.07 3.74
C TRP A 7 13.73 3.83 3.54
N ALA A 8 13.13 2.67 3.24
CA ALA A 8 13.82 1.42 2.95
C ALA A 8 14.81 1.55 1.79
N TRP A 9 14.39 2.27 0.73
CA TRP A 9 15.24 2.54 -0.42
C TRP A 9 16.47 3.35 -0.03
N ALA A 10 16.31 4.41 0.76
CA ALA A 10 17.43 5.22 1.24
C ALA A 10 18.41 4.39 2.09
N GLU A 11 17.90 3.60 3.04
CA GLU A 11 18.72 2.71 3.88
C GLU A 11 19.51 1.71 3.03
N LYS A 12 18.86 1.05 2.06
CA LYS A 12 19.49 0.08 1.16
C LYS A 12 20.61 0.71 0.33
N ASN A 13 20.48 1.98 -0.04
CA ASN A 13 21.46 2.70 -0.86
C ASN A 13 22.49 3.49 -0.04
N GLY A 14 22.56 3.27 1.29
CA GLY A 14 23.53 3.93 2.16
C GLY A 14 23.34 5.44 2.28
N GLN A 15 22.11 5.94 2.07
CA GLN A 15 21.76 7.35 2.24
C GLN A 15 21.15 7.58 3.62
N ASP A 16 21.15 8.83 4.08
CA ASP A 16 20.36 9.23 5.26
C ASP A 16 18.87 9.20 4.90
N PRO A 17 18.06 8.31 5.51
CA PRO A 17 16.66 8.15 5.15
C PRO A 17 15.81 9.38 5.46
N GLN A 18 16.11 10.10 6.54
CA GLN A 18 15.35 11.31 6.89
C GLN A 18 15.60 12.42 5.87
N ALA A 19 16.86 12.65 5.50
CA ALA A 19 17.20 13.62 4.46
C ALA A 19 16.62 13.23 3.09
N PHE A 20 16.68 11.96 2.71
CA PHE A 20 16.13 11.49 1.44
C PHE A 20 14.61 11.68 1.38
N VAL A 21 13.88 11.26 2.42
CA VAL A 21 12.42 11.38 2.44
C VAL A 21 12.01 12.86 2.55
N LYS A 22 12.77 13.72 3.25
CA LYS A 22 12.55 15.16 3.20
C LYS A 22 12.63 15.71 1.77
N ALA A 23 13.70 15.40 1.05
CA ALA A 23 13.87 15.83 -0.34
C ALA A 23 12.74 15.30 -1.23
N LEU A 24 12.29 14.07 -1.01
CA LEU A 24 11.11 13.51 -1.70
C LEU A 24 9.87 14.37 -1.47
N PHE A 25 9.56 14.74 -0.22
CA PHE A 25 8.38 15.57 0.09
C PHE A 25 8.49 17.01 -0.43
N GLU A 26 9.70 17.56 -0.63
CA GLU A 26 9.88 18.86 -1.30
C GLU A 26 9.35 18.83 -2.75
N HIS A 27 9.33 17.65 -3.38
CA HIS A 27 8.77 17.38 -4.71
C HIS A 27 7.32 16.88 -4.71
N VAL A 28 6.63 16.84 -3.55
CA VAL A 28 5.21 16.47 -3.48
C VAL A 28 4.35 17.73 -3.55
N PRO A 29 3.68 18.03 -4.69
CA PRO A 29 2.85 19.23 -4.81
C PRO A 29 1.47 19.08 -4.19
N VAL A 30 0.96 17.85 -4.09
CA VAL A 30 -0.38 17.53 -3.58
C VAL A 30 -0.27 16.32 -2.64
N LEU A 31 -0.81 16.47 -1.43
CA LEU A 31 -0.93 15.39 -0.45
C LEU A 31 -2.42 15.12 -0.19
N ASP A 32 -3.02 14.31 -1.06
CA ASP A 32 -4.43 13.95 -0.95
C ASP A 32 -4.72 13.09 0.29
N LYS A 33 -5.98 13.07 0.72
CA LYS A 33 -6.42 12.38 1.96
C LYS A 33 -6.40 10.85 1.85
N GLY A 34 -6.55 10.31 0.64
CA GLY A 34 -6.62 8.87 0.40
C GLY A 34 -5.96 8.48 -0.92
N ALA A 35 -5.59 7.20 -1.03
CA ALA A 35 -4.89 6.69 -2.20
C ALA A 35 -5.67 6.87 -3.51
N ARG A 36 -6.98 6.59 -3.52
CA ARG A 36 -7.84 6.77 -4.71
C ARG A 36 -7.96 8.22 -5.15
N ASP A 37 -7.93 9.16 -4.19
CA ASP A 37 -7.89 10.60 -4.49
C ASP A 37 -6.58 10.96 -5.19
N SER A 38 -5.44 10.43 -4.71
CA SER A 38 -4.14 10.60 -5.38
C SER A 38 -4.11 9.99 -6.77
N THR A 39 -4.69 8.80 -6.97
CA THR A 39 -4.85 8.18 -8.30
C THR A 39 -5.66 9.10 -9.23
N THR A 40 -6.74 9.70 -8.73
CA THR A 40 -7.57 10.64 -9.51
C THR A 40 -6.80 11.91 -9.87
N THR A 41 -6.08 12.49 -8.90
CA THR A 41 -5.23 13.68 -9.11
C THR A 41 -4.17 13.43 -10.18
N PHE A 42 -3.49 12.28 -10.12
CA PHE A 42 -2.46 11.93 -11.09
C PHE A 42 -3.08 11.58 -12.46
N ALA A 43 -3.94 10.56 -12.49
CA ALA A 43 -4.32 9.91 -13.73
C ALA A 43 -5.45 10.61 -14.49
N GLN A 44 -6.35 11.32 -13.78
CA GLN A 44 -7.47 12.03 -14.43
C GLN A 44 -7.23 13.54 -14.53
N ARG A 45 -6.55 14.14 -13.54
CA ARG A 45 -6.27 15.59 -13.55
C ARG A 45 -4.89 15.93 -14.13
N GLY A 46 -4.04 14.93 -14.40
CA GLY A 46 -2.73 15.12 -15.01
C GLY A 46 -1.75 15.89 -14.12
N ILE A 47 -1.85 15.74 -12.79
CA ILE A 47 -1.00 16.45 -11.84
C ILE A 47 0.10 15.52 -11.33
N GLY A 48 1.35 15.88 -11.63
CA GLY A 48 2.56 15.16 -11.20
C GLY A 48 3.13 14.25 -12.28
N ASP A 49 4.42 13.99 -12.21
CA ASP A 49 5.13 13.14 -13.18
C ASP A 49 5.19 11.66 -12.75
N VAL A 50 5.02 11.39 -11.45
CA VAL A 50 5.03 10.04 -10.87
C VAL A 50 4.04 9.96 -9.71
N LEU A 51 3.29 8.86 -9.64
CA LEU A 51 2.45 8.51 -8.50
C LEU A 51 3.11 7.38 -7.70
N LEU A 52 3.36 7.62 -6.41
CA LEU A 52 3.65 6.52 -5.47
C LEU A 52 2.33 5.79 -5.18
N ALA A 53 2.05 4.74 -5.93
CA ALA A 53 0.79 4.02 -5.90
C ALA A 53 0.84 2.77 -5.01
N TRP A 54 -0.31 2.38 -4.49
CA TRP A 54 -0.52 0.98 -4.14
C TRP A 54 -0.51 0.13 -5.42
N GLU A 55 0.08 -1.06 -5.38
CA GLU A 55 0.20 -1.90 -6.56
C GLU A 55 -1.17 -2.25 -7.18
N ASN A 56 -2.18 -2.51 -6.35
CA ASN A 56 -3.56 -2.76 -6.82
C ASN A 56 -4.16 -1.53 -7.52
N GLU A 57 -3.89 -0.30 -7.02
CA GLU A 57 -4.37 0.95 -7.63
C GLU A 57 -3.67 1.21 -8.96
N ALA A 58 -2.38 0.89 -9.08
CA ALA A 58 -1.62 1.07 -10.30
C ALA A 58 -2.16 0.18 -11.44
N TYR A 59 -2.40 -1.11 -11.16
CA TYR A 59 -3.02 -2.00 -12.15
C TYR A 59 -4.47 -1.65 -12.46
N LEU A 60 -5.24 -1.22 -11.44
CA LEU A 60 -6.60 -0.74 -11.67
C LEU A 60 -6.62 0.49 -12.58
N ALA A 61 -5.71 1.44 -12.37
CA ALA A 61 -5.60 2.64 -13.20
C ALA A 61 -5.27 2.28 -14.66
N LEU A 62 -4.33 1.36 -14.92
CA LEU A 62 -4.06 0.86 -16.27
C LEU A 62 -5.31 0.22 -16.91
N ASN A 63 -6.02 -0.61 -16.15
CA ASN A 63 -7.21 -1.29 -16.64
C ASN A 63 -8.38 -0.32 -16.91
N GLU A 64 -8.56 0.72 -16.11
CA GLU A 64 -9.64 1.71 -16.26
C GLU A 64 -9.34 2.78 -17.33
N LEU A 65 -8.08 3.17 -17.49
CA LEU A 65 -7.69 4.36 -18.27
C LEU A 65 -6.97 4.04 -19.59
N GLY A 66 -6.53 2.80 -19.78
CA GLY A 66 -5.76 2.35 -20.94
C GLY A 66 -4.29 2.11 -20.59
N ASP A 67 -3.73 1.05 -21.15
CA ASP A 67 -2.34 0.62 -20.96
C ASP A 67 -1.32 1.48 -21.73
N ASP A 68 -1.79 2.38 -22.59
CA ASP A 68 -0.98 3.30 -23.39
C ASP A 68 -0.72 4.65 -22.70
N GLN A 69 -1.37 4.91 -21.56
CA GLN A 69 -1.28 6.20 -20.86
C GLN A 69 -0.18 6.23 -19.78
N PHE A 70 0.10 5.09 -19.13
CA PHE A 70 0.98 5.02 -17.95
C PHE A 70 1.87 3.79 -17.97
N ASP A 71 3.05 3.94 -17.37
CA ASP A 71 3.96 2.84 -17.09
C ASP A 71 3.99 2.54 -15.58
N ILE A 72 4.00 1.25 -15.22
CA ILE A 72 4.31 0.83 -13.85
C ILE A 72 5.83 0.67 -13.73
N VAL A 73 6.44 1.55 -12.94
CA VAL A 73 7.87 1.45 -12.60
C VAL A 73 8.04 0.75 -11.26
N VAL A 74 8.68 -0.41 -11.27
CA VAL A 74 8.95 -1.21 -10.06
C VAL A 74 10.30 -0.78 -9.47
N PRO A 75 10.37 -0.30 -8.21
CA PRO A 75 11.63 0.11 -7.60
C PRO A 75 12.52 -1.10 -7.29
N SER A 76 13.78 -0.86 -6.90
CA SER A 76 14.71 -1.94 -6.50
C SER A 76 14.43 -2.54 -5.12
N VAL A 77 13.63 -1.85 -4.30
CA VAL A 77 13.12 -2.31 -3.00
C VAL A 77 11.83 -1.55 -2.69
N SER A 78 10.91 -2.18 -2.00
CA SER A 78 9.70 -1.55 -1.45
C SER A 78 9.36 -2.11 -0.07
N VAL A 79 8.16 -1.83 0.43
CA VAL A 79 7.66 -2.32 1.72
C VAL A 79 6.60 -3.41 1.50
N LEU A 80 6.64 -4.47 2.29
CA LEU A 80 5.57 -5.46 2.36
C LEU A 80 4.40 -4.81 3.11
N ALA A 81 3.37 -4.42 2.37
CA ALA A 81 2.17 -3.83 2.94
C ALA A 81 1.14 -4.93 3.25
N GLU A 82 0.68 -4.98 4.50
CA GLU A 82 -0.20 -6.03 5.03
C GLU A 82 -1.48 -5.39 5.59
N PRO A 83 -2.51 -5.12 4.75
CA PRO A 83 -3.77 -4.54 5.21
C PRO A 83 -4.51 -5.49 6.16
N PRO A 84 -4.65 -5.16 7.46
CA PRO A 84 -5.27 -6.07 8.42
C PRO A 84 -6.80 -6.01 8.36
N VAL A 85 -7.44 -7.12 8.70
CA VAL A 85 -8.88 -7.21 8.93
C VAL A 85 -9.15 -7.71 10.34
N ALA A 86 -10.22 -7.22 10.97
CA ALA A 86 -10.58 -7.60 12.34
C ALA A 86 -12.08 -7.53 12.58
N LEU A 87 -12.56 -8.32 13.53
CA LEU A 87 -13.90 -8.16 14.09
C LEU A 87 -13.92 -6.96 15.03
N VAL A 88 -14.95 -6.13 14.91
CA VAL A 88 -15.19 -5.03 15.84
C VAL A 88 -16.16 -5.50 16.89
N GLU A 89 -15.63 -6.11 17.96
CA GLU A 89 -16.41 -6.75 19.04
C GLU A 89 -17.53 -5.87 19.60
N ALA A 90 -17.27 -4.57 19.79
CA ALA A 90 -18.25 -3.63 20.32
C ALA A 90 -19.52 -3.48 19.45
N ASN A 91 -19.43 -3.79 18.15
CA ASN A 91 -20.55 -3.67 17.20
C ASN A 91 -21.39 -4.94 17.09
N ILE A 92 -20.89 -6.07 17.60
CA ILE A 92 -21.60 -7.35 17.56
C ILE A 92 -22.63 -7.37 18.70
N LYS A 93 -23.92 -7.51 18.35
CA LYS A 93 -25.04 -7.49 19.30
C LYS A 93 -25.69 -8.85 19.49
N THR A 94 -25.48 -9.78 18.56
CA THR A 94 -26.09 -11.11 18.57
C THR A 94 -25.11 -12.17 18.09
N ASP A 95 -25.34 -13.43 18.48
CA ASP A 95 -24.55 -14.58 18.02
C ASP A 95 -24.67 -14.79 16.50
N GLU A 96 -25.82 -14.45 15.91
CA GLU A 96 -26.02 -14.49 14.46
C GLU A 96 -25.11 -13.47 13.74
N GLN A 97 -25.04 -12.23 14.25
CA GLN A 97 -24.12 -11.23 13.72
C GLN A 97 -22.65 -11.67 13.86
N ARG A 98 -22.29 -12.27 15.00
CA ARG A 98 -20.95 -12.84 15.20
C ARG A 98 -20.64 -13.88 14.14
N LYS A 99 -21.53 -14.86 13.99
CA LYS A 99 -21.37 -15.96 13.04
C LYS A 99 -21.22 -15.46 11.59
N LEU A 100 -22.00 -14.45 11.20
CA LEU A 100 -21.89 -13.84 9.87
C LEU A 100 -20.57 -13.09 9.69
N ALA A 101 -20.14 -12.30 10.67
CA ALA A 101 -18.90 -11.55 10.59
C ALA A 101 -17.65 -12.46 10.59
N GLU A 102 -17.63 -13.49 11.44
CA GLU A 102 -16.60 -14.53 11.44
C GLU A 102 -16.59 -15.29 10.11
N GLY A 103 -17.76 -15.66 9.58
CA GLY A 103 -17.90 -16.29 8.28
C GLY A 103 -17.31 -15.44 7.15
N TYR A 104 -17.58 -14.13 7.15
CA TYR A 104 -17.01 -13.20 6.19
C TYR A 104 -15.47 -13.13 6.28
N LEU A 105 -14.91 -12.96 7.47
CA LEU A 105 -13.45 -12.91 7.64
C LEU A 105 -12.79 -14.23 7.26
N ASN A 106 -13.33 -15.37 7.70
CA ASN A 106 -12.81 -16.68 7.34
C ASN A 106 -12.87 -16.94 5.83
N PHE A 107 -13.92 -16.44 5.16
CA PHE A 107 -14.03 -16.56 3.71
C PHE A 107 -12.86 -15.90 2.99
N LEU A 108 -12.36 -14.75 3.45
CA LEU A 108 -11.20 -14.06 2.85
C LEU A 108 -9.96 -14.96 2.76
N TYR A 109 -9.86 -16.01 3.58
CA TYR A 109 -8.74 -16.95 3.63
C TYR A 109 -9.03 -18.28 2.90
N THR A 110 -10.13 -18.37 2.14
CA THR A 110 -10.42 -19.53 1.29
C THR A 110 -9.70 -19.41 -0.06
N PRO A 111 -9.37 -20.52 -0.72
CA PRO A 111 -8.82 -20.48 -2.08
C PRO A 111 -9.67 -19.67 -3.07
N GLU A 112 -10.99 -19.70 -2.93
CA GLU A 112 -11.93 -18.92 -3.75
C GLU A 112 -11.77 -17.42 -3.55
N ALA A 113 -11.69 -16.95 -2.30
CA ALA A 113 -11.48 -15.54 -2.02
C ALA A 113 -10.07 -15.08 -2.42
N GLN A 114 -9.06 -15.94 -2.24
CA GLN A 114 -7.69 -15.63 -2.67
C GLN A 114 -7.61 -15.47 -4.19
N ALA A 115 -8.35 -16.27 -4.97
CA ALA A 115 -8.47 -16.06 -6.42
C ALA A 115 -9.10 -14.70 -6.77
N ILE A 116 -10.11 -14.25 -6.03
CA ILE A 116 -10.72 -12.91 -6.20
C ILE A 116 -9.70 -11.82 -5.86
N ILE A 117 -8.96 -11.96 -4.76
CA ILE A 117 -7.90 -11.03 -4.35
C ILE A 117 -6.85 -10.86 -5.46
N PHE A 118 -6.38 -11.96 -6.07
CA PHE A 118 -5.46 -11.92 -7.22
C PHE A 118 -6.07 -11.22 -8.45
N LYS A 119 -7.32 -11.55 -8.77
CA LYS A 119 -8.06 -10.94 -9.89
C LYS A 119 -8.20 -9.42 -9.73
N ASP A 120 -8.46 -8.96 -8.51
CA ASP A 120 -8.62 -7.55 -8.15
C ASP A 120 -7.28 -6.87 -7.78
N TYR A 121 -6.17 -7.40 -8.31
CA TYR A 121 -4.83 -6.81 -8.26
C TYR A 121 -4.17 -6.74 -6.86
N TYR A 122 -4.64 -7.53 -5.91
CA TYR A 122 -3.98 -7.71 -4.62
C TYR A 122 -3.13 -9.00 -4.61
N ARG A 123 -2.04 -9.00 -3.84
CA ARG A 123 -1.24 -10.20 -3.63
C ARG A 123 -1.92 -11.09 -2.58
N GLY A 124 -2.51 -12.20 -3.02
CA GLY A 124 -2.99 -13.26 -2.16
C GLY A 124 -1.86 -14.19 -1.67
N TRP A 125 -2.16 -15.03 -0.69
CA TRP A 125 -1.23 -16.03 -0.14
C TRP A 125 -1.49 -17.45 -0.66
N ASP A 126 -2.69 -17.73 -1.20
CA ASP A 126 -3.03 -19.00 -1.85
C ASP A 126 -3.30 -18.79 -3.34
N THR A 127 -2.56 -19.49 -4.19
CA THR A 127 -2.67 -19.41 -5.65
C THR A 127 -3.41 -20.59 -6.27
N SER A 128 -3.85 -21.57 -5.47
CA SER A 128 -4.38 -22.86 -5.95
C SER A 128 -5.64 -22.74 -6.82
N LYS A 129 -6.40 -21.65 -6.69
CA LYS A 129 -7.57 -21.33 -7.53
C LYS A 129 -7.43 -20.03 -8.32
N ALA A 130 -6.32 -19.30 -8.16
CA ALA A 130 -6.08 -18.07 -8.89
C ALA A 130 -5.77 -18.37 -10.37
N ALA A 131 -6.17 -17.47 -11.27
CA ALA A 131 -5.76 -17.57 -12.66
C ALA A 131 -4.25 -17.35 -12.77
N ALA A 132 -3.57 -18.11 -13.64
CA ALA A 132 -2.11 -18.06 -13.73
C ALA A 132 -1.61 -16.67 -14.16
N GLU A 133 -2.37 -16.00 -15.05
CA GLU A 133 -2.12 -14.63 -15.50
C GLU A 133 -2.25 -13.59 -14.38
N ASP A 134 -3.19 -13.77 -13.45
CA ASP A 134 -3.36 -12.85 -12.32
C ASP A 134 -2.19 -12.96 -11.34
N VAL A 135 -1.68 -14.17 -11.12
CA VAL A 135 -0.49 -14.41 -10.30
C VAL A 135 0.78 -13.90 -11.00
N ALA A 136 0.94 -14.19 -12.29
CA ALA A 136 2.14 -13.86 -13.06
C ALA A 136 2.31 -12.35 -13.29
N ARG A 137 1.25 -11.56 -13.15
CA ARG A 137 1.27 -10.09 -13.26
C ARG A 137 2.23 -9.45 -12.27
N PHE A 138 2.36 -10.02 -11.08
CA PHE A 138 3.11 -9.40 -9.98
C PHE A 138 4.62 -9.61 -10.12
N PRO A 139 5.42 -8.54 -10.20
CA PRO A 139 6.87 -8.66 -10.27
C PRO A 139 7.43 -9.16 -8.93
N GLN A 140 8.51 -9.95 -9.03
CA GLN A 140 9.35 -10.27 -7.88
C GLN A 140 10.09 -9.01 -7.44
N LEU A 141 10.06 -8.72 -6.14
CA LEU A 141 10.56 -7.48 -5.57
C LEU A 141 11.13 -7.74 -4.17
N GLU A 142 12.25 -7.10 -3.83
CA GLU A 142 12.72 -7.06 -2.44
C GLU A 142 11.74 -6.22 -1.61
N LEU A 143 11.17 -6.82 -0.57
CA LEU A 143 10.22 -6.16 0.32
C LEU A 143 10.77 -6.15 1.75
N ARG A 144 10.66 -4.99 2.40
CA ARG A 144 10.91 -4.84 3.85
C ARG A 144 9.59 -4.93 4.59
N ASP A 145 9.51 -5.81 5.58
CA ASP A 145 8.32 -5.93 6.44
C ASP A 145 8.33 -4.87 7.54
N ILE A 146 7.20 -4.69 8.22
CA ILE A 146 7.12 -3.70 9.30
C ILE A 146 8.04 -4.05 10.48
N ALA A 147 8.31 -5.34 10.69
CA ALA A 147 9.19 -5.82 11.75
C ALA A 147 10.64 -5.32 11.57
N SER A 148 11.11 -5.20 10.34
CA SER A 148 12.43 -4.62 10.01
C SER A 148 12.59 -3.15 10.43
N PHE A 149 11.48 -2.43 10.66
CA PHE A 149 11.46 -1.06 11.19
C PHE A 149 11.19 -0.98 12.70
N GLY A 150 11.11 -2.12 13.40
CA GLY A 150 10.75 -2.19 14.83
C GLY A 150 9.25 -2.43 15.11
N GLY A 151 8.44 -2.64 14.06
CA GLY A 151 7.01 -2.88 14.19
C GLY A 151 6.18 -1.61 14.32
N TRP A 152 4.85 -1.76 14.17
CA TRP A 152 3.93 -0.63 14.06
C TRP A 152 3.94 0.33 15.24
N LYS A 153 4.15 -0.16 16.46
CA LYS A 153 4.21 0.68 17.65
C LYS A 153 5.35 1.69 17.57
N ASP A 154 6.55 1.23 17.22
CA ASP A 154 7.75 2.05 17.17
C ASP A 154 7.72 2.96 15.95
N VAL A 155 7.29 2.42 14.80
CA VAL A 155 7.11 3.19 13.56
C VAL A 155 6.13 4.33 13.76
N GLN A 156 4.95 4.07 14.33
CA GLN A 156 3.94 5.10 14.54
C GLN A 156 4.45 6.19 15.48
N ALA A 157 5.06 5.81 16.61
CA ALA A 157 5.57 6.76 17.60
C ALA A 157 6.71 7.62 17.04
N LYS A 158 7.63 7.04 16.28
CA LYS A 158 8.81 7.73 15.75
C LYS A 158 8.49 8.61 14.54
N HIS A 159 7.69 8.10 13.61
CA HIS A 159 7.51 8.73 12.31
C HIS A 159 6.25 9.58 12.21
N PHE A 160 5.13 9.15 12.82
CA PHE A 160 3.80 9.67 12.46
C PHE A 160 3.00 10.24 13.65
N ALA A 161 3.50 10.15 14.88
CA ALA A 161 2.93 10.86 16.02
C ALA A 161 3.22 12.37 15.93
N ASP A 162 2.44 13.19 16.63
CA ASP A 162 2.65 14.64 16.70
C ASP A 162 4.10 14.96 17.11
N GLY A 163 4.78 15.79 16.31
CA GLY A 163 6.19 16.13 16.47
C GLY A 163 7.18 15.04 16.00
N GLY A 164 6.67 13.95 15.43
CA GLY A 164 7.44 12.87 14.83
C GLY A 164 8.21 13.31 13.58
N ILE A 165 8.95 12.38 12.97
CA ILE A 165 9.82 12.69 11.83
C ILE A 165 9.03 13.30 10.66
N PHE A 166 7.81 12.83 10.39
CA PHE A 166 7.00 13.38 9.30
C PHE A 166 6.75 14.89 9.47
N ASP A 167 6.37 15.34 10.67
CA ASP A 167 6.14 16.76 10.98
C ASP A 167 7.42 17.60 10.86
N GLN A 168 8.60 16.99 11.08
CA GLN A 168 9.88 17.68 10.97
C GLN A 168 10.32 17.87 9.51
N ILE A 169 9.92 16.95 8.62
CA ILE A 169 10.34 16.98 7.22
C ILE A 169 9.30 17.60 6.29
N TYR A 170 8.03 17.58 6.67
CA TYR A 170 6.93 18.10 5.85
C TYR A 170 6.48 19.48 6.34
N VAL A 171 6.55 20.46 5.45
CA VAL A 171 5.99 21.80 5.66
C VAL A 171 4.89 22.00 4.62
N PRO A 172 3.62 22.19 5.03
CA PRO A 172 2.53 22.46 4.08
C PRO A 172 2.86 23.67 3.20
N LYS A 173 2.61 23.54 1.89
CA LYS A 173 2.73 24.63 0.92
C LYS A 173 1.40 25.34 0.70
#